data_AF-A0AA96ZAG4-F1
#
_entry.id   AF-A0AA96ZAG4-F1
#
_cell.length_a   1.000
_cell.length_b   1.000
_cell.length_c   1.000
_cell.angle_alpha   90.00
_cell.angle_beta   90.00
_cell.angle_gamma   90.00
#
_symmetry.space_group_name_H-M   'P 1'
#
loop_
_entity.id
_entity.type
_entity.pdbx_description
1 polymer ?
#
loop_
_entity_poly.entity_id
_entity_poly.type
_entity_poly.pdbx_seq_one_letter_code
_entity_poly.pdbx_strand_id
1 'polypeptide(L)'
;MEVLTLSSQAIGVIAAAFIAGLTSLIVTILAKDQKVSEFRQAWINDLRDDAAELVSHLSITSLILRYQDGLRIQGKDVPQINAGEYKDFVTVQACILRIRLRLNEKDHADLLKALKKFDYGPEGTLHHHAQTLNAFTDEVRKVISNEWIAVKKGEPWVRAIKLSATVVVGVSVLALAWKLSGG
;
A
#
# COMPACT_ATOMS: atom_id res chain seq x y z
N MET A 1 3.28 21.38 -59.24
CA MET A 1 3.05 20.87 -57.88
C MET A 1 2.32 21.96 -57.11
N GLU A 2 1.00 21.88 -57.00
CA GLU A 2 0.24 22.76 -56.10
C GLU A 2 0.59 22.36 -54.68
N VAL A 3 1.25 23.26 -53.96
CA VAL A 3 1.46 23.11 -52.52
C VAL A 3 0.10 23.40 -51.87
N LEU A 4 -0.54 22.37 -51.32
CA LEU A 4 -1.78 22.48 -50.55
C LEU A 4 -1.58 23.52 -49.42
N THR A 5 -2.07 24.73 -49.63
CA THR A 5 -2.09 25.77 -48.59
C THR A 5 -3.33 25.51 -47.73
N LEU A 6 -3.11 24.94 -46.54
CA LEU A 6 -4.16 24.82 -45.53
C LEU A 6 -4.68 26.21 -45.18
N SER A 7 -6.00 26.40 -45.18
CA SER A 7 -6.60 27.65 -44.71
C SER A 7 -6.23 27.86 -43.23
N SER A 8 -6.11 29.12 -42.81
CA SER A 8 -5.84 29.47 -41.40
C SER A 8 -6.85 28.84 -40.44
N GLN A 9 -8.09 28.67 -40.89
CA GLN A 9 -9.16 27.98 -40.18
C GLN A 9 -8.86 26.47 -40.02
N ALA A 10 -8.42 25.80 -41.07
CA ALA A 10 -8.07 24.38 -41.02
C ALA A 10 -6.88 24.12 -40.06
N ILE A 11 -5.88 25.00 -40.06
CA ILE A 11 -4.76 24.95 -39.12
C ILE A 11 -5.26 25.08 -37.67
N GLY A 12 -6.19 26.01 -37.42
CA GLY A 12 -6.79 26.20 -36.09
C GLY A 12 -7.55 24.97 -35.60
N VAL A 13 -8.34 24.33 -36.46
CA VAL A 13 -9.10 23.11 -36.12
C VAL A 13 -8.17 21.94 -35.83
N ILE A 14 -7.14 21.74 -36.65
CA ILE A 14 -6.15 20.67 -36.44
C ILE A 14 -5.40 20.89 -35.12
N ALA A 15 -4.99 22.12 -34.83
CA ALA A 15 -4.32 22.45 -33.59
C ALA A 15 -5.23 22.20 -32.37
N ALA A 16 -6.50 22.62 -32.43
CA ALA A 16 -7.46 22.38 -31.36
C ALA A 16 -7.71 20.88 -31.11
N ALA A 17 -7.87 20.09 -32.18
CA ALA A 17 -8.04 18.65 -32.07
C ALA A 17 -6.80 17.96 -31.47
N PHE A 18 -5.60 18.41 -31.82
CA PHE A 18 -4.35 17.88 -31.27
C PHE A 18 -4.22 18.19 -29.77
N ILE A 19 -4.53 19.43 -29.35
CA ILE A 19 -4.54 19.83 -27.94
C ILE A 19 -5.56 18.98 -27.17
N ALA A 20 -6.78 18.83 -27.68
CA ALA A 20 -7.82 18.03 -27.05
C ALA A 20 -7.37 16.57 -26.87
N GLY A 21 -6.73 15.98 -27.89
CA GLY A 21 -6.15 14.64 -27.82
C GLY A 21 -5.06 14.51 -26.73
N LEU A 22 -4.14 15.47 -26.65
CA LEU A 22 -3.10 15.50 -25.62
C LEU A 22 -3.69 15.66 -24.22
N THR A 23 -4.68 16.54 -24.04
CA THR A 23 -5.36 16.72 -22.75
C THR A 23 -6.06 15.43 -22.33
N SER A 24 -6.77 14.77 -23.24
CA SER A 24 -7.42 13.48 -22.98
C SER A 24 -6.41 12.41 -22.55
N LEU A 25 -5.25 12.35 -23.20
CA LEU A 25 -4.17 11.43 -22.85
C LEU A 25 -3.63 11.70 -21.43
N ILE A 26 -3.35 12.97 -21.11
CA ILE A 26 -2.86 13.37 -19.78
C ILE A 26 -3.87 13.03 -18.69
N VAL A 27 -5.15 13.36 -18.89
CA VAL A 27 -6.22 13.05 -17.94
C VAL A 27 -6.32 11.54 -17.71
N THR A 28 -6.23 10.73 -18.77
CA THR A 28 -6.27 9.27 -18.67
C THR A 28 -5.09 8.72 -17.87
N ILE A 29 -3.88 9.25 -18.10
CA ILE A 29 -2.67 8.84 -17.37
C ILE A 29 -2.77 9.21 -15.88
N LEU A 30 -3.27 10.40 -15.57
CA LEU A 30 -3.47 10.84 -14.18
C LEU A 30 -4.54 10.00 -13.48
N ALA A 31 -5.63 9.67 -14.17
CA ALA A 31 -6.67 8.79 -13.64
C ALA A 31 -6.12 7.40 -13.32
N LYS A 32 -5.26 6.84 -14.19
CA LYS A 32 -4.56 5.58 -13.92
C LYS A 32 -3.66 5.69 -12.68
N ASP A 33 -2.80 6.69 -12.60
CA ASP A 33 -1.86 6.89 -11.47
C ASP A 33 -2.59 7.05 -10.13
N GLN A 34 -3.68 7.82 -10.15
CA GLN A 34 -4.56 8.00 -9.00
C GLN A 34 -5.17 6.67 -8.56
N LYS A 35 -5.72 5.89 -9.51
CA LYS A 35 -6.35 4.60 -9.21
C LYS A 35 -5.33 3.58 -8.67
N VAL A 36 -4.13 3.54 -9.23
CA VAL A 36 -3.04 2.69 -8.73
C VAL A 36 -2.65 3.09 -7.30
N SER A 37 -2.57 4.39 -7.02
CA SER A 37 -2.27 4.89 -5.68
C SER A 37 -3.37 4.54 -4.68
N GLU A 38 -4.65 4.61 -5.07
CA GLU A 38 -5.79 4.16 -4.25
C GLU A 38 -5.72 2.67 -3.96
N PHE A 39 -5.45 1.82 -4.96
CA PHE A 39 -5.31 0.38 -4.75
C PHE A 39 -4.15 0.04 -3.82
N ARG A 40 -3.02 0.75 -3.93
CA ARG A 40 -1.87 0.56 -3.04
C ARG A 40 -2.21 0.99 -1.61
N GLN A 41 -2.91 2.12 -1.43
CA GLN A 41 -3.37 2.56 -0.11
C GLN A 41 -4.36 1.57 0.51
N ALA A 42 -5.30 1.04 -0.27
CA ALA A 42 -6.22 -0.01 0.19
C ALA A 42 -5.46 -1.26 0.64
N TRP A 43 -4.49 -1.73 -0.15
CA TRP A 43 -3.63 -2.85 0.23
C TRP A 43 -2.85 -2.58 1.52
N ILE A 44 -2.31 -1.37 1.71
CA ILE A 44 -1.61 -0.96 2.94
C ILE A 44 -2.55 -1.00 4.15
N ASN A 45 -3.76 -0.46 4.01
CA ASN A 45 -4.74 -0.40 5.09
C ASN A 45 -5.18 -1.80 5.48
N ASP A 46 -5.51 -2.65 4.51
CA ASP A 46 -5.87 -4.04 4.76
C ASP A 46 -4.75 -4.80 5.49
N LEU A 47 -3.49 -4.63 5.06
CA LEU A 47 -2.35 -5.26 5.73
C LEU A 47 -2.20 -4.75 7.17
N ARG A 48 -2.42 -3.46 7.41
CA ARG A 48 -2.37 -2.86 8.74
C ARG A 48 -3.46 -3.44 9.64
N ASP A 49 -4.67 -3.56 9.12
CA ASP A 49 -5.83 -4.05 9.88
C ASP A 49 -5.65 -5.54 10.22
N ASP A 50 -5.24 -6.37 9.24
CA ASP A 50 -4.94 -7.79 9.46
C ASP A 50 -3.81 -7.99 10.49
N ALA A 51 -2.75 -7.15 10.42
CA ALA A 51 -1.64 -7.21 11.37
C ALA A 51 -2.05 -6.76 12.78
N ALA A 52 -2.87 -5.72 12.90
CA ALA A 52 -3.38 -5.23 14.18
C ALA A 52 -4.29 -6.26 14.85
N GLU A 53 -5.18 -6.89 14.07
CA GLU A 53 -6.07 -7.96 14.53
C GLU A 53 -5.23 -9.16 15.04
N LEU A 54 -4.26 -9.62 14.26
CA LEU A 54 -3.36 -10.71 14.65
C LEU A 54 -2.61 -10.39 15.96
N VAL A 55 -1.97 -9.22 16.04
CA VAL A 55 -1.20 -8.81 17.22
C VAL A 55 -2.10 -8.66 18.45
N SER A 56 -3.32 -8.15 18.28
CA SER A 56 -4.29 -8.01 19.37
C SER A 56 -4.69 -9.35 19.96
N HIS A 57 -5.12 -10.30 19.13
CA HIS A 57 -5.52 -11.63 19.58
C HIS A 57 -4.38 -12.34 20.33
N LEU A 58 -3.18 -12.31 19.75
CA LEU A 58 -2.00 -12.91 20.36
C LEU A 58 -1.60 -12.24 21.68
N SER A 59 -1.66 -10.90 21.74
CA SER A 59 -1.38 -10.13 22.96
C SER A 59 -2.37 -10.46 24.08
N ILE A 60 -3.67 -10.50 23.78
CA ILE A 60 -4.71 -10.84 24.76
C ILE A 60 -4.55 -12.28 25.25
N THR A 61 -4.29 -13.22 24.33
CA THR A 61 -4.04 -14.62 24.67
C THR A 61 -2.87 -14.73 25.66
N SER A 62 -1.78 -14.01 25.39
CA SER A 62 -0.62 -13.99 26.28
C SER A 62 -0.93 -13.39 27.66
N LEU A 63 -1.80 -12.37 27.73
CA LEU A 63 -2.21 -11.75 28.99
C LEU A 63 -3.08 -12.71 29.82
N ILE A 64 -4.02 -13.39 29.18
CA ILE A 64 -4.88 -14.39 29.82
C ILE A 64 -4.03 -15.52 30.40
N LEU A 65 -3.10 -16.08 29.62
CA LEU A 65 -2.22 -17.16 30.09
C LEU A 65 -1.37 -16.72 31.29
N ARG A 66 -0.79 -15.51 31.24
CA ARG A 66 -0.03 -14.97 32.39
C ARG A 66 -0.90 -14.75 33.62
N TYR A 67 -2.14 -14.29 33.44
CA TYR A 67 -3.09 -14.13 34.55
C TYR A 67 -3.44 -15.48 35.18
N GLN A 68 -3.71 -16.49 34.37
CA GLN A 68 -3.99 -17.85 34.82
C GLN A 68 -2.80 -18.46 35.56
N ASP A 69 -1.58 -18.29 35.05
CA ASP A 69 -0.38 -18.75 35.75
C ASP A 69 -0.20 -18.03 37.10
N GLY A 70 -0.51 -16.74 37.18
CA GLY A 70 -0.55 -15.99 38.44
C GLY A 70 -1.57 -16.54 39.44
N LEU A 71 -2.75 -16.96 38.99
CA LEU A 71 -3.75 -17.62 39.83
C LEU A 71 -3.27 -18.99 40.32
N ARG A 72 -2.66 -19.79 39.43
CA ARG A 72 -2.09 -21.11 39.79
C ARG A 72 -1.02 -20.99 40.87
N ILE A 73 -0.11 -20.02 40.74
CA ILE A 73 0.95 -19.76 41.72
C ILE A 73 0.35 -19.36 43.09
N GLN A 74 -0.79 -18.65 43.08
CA GLN A 74 -1.50 -18.26 44.30
C GLN A 74 -2.40 -19.38 44.88
N GLY A 75 -2.42 -20.58 44.28
CA GLY A 75 -3.29 -21.69 44.69
C GLY A 75 -4.78 -21.40 44.51
N LYS A 76 -5.14 -20.42 43.66
CA LYS A 76 -6.53 -20.06 43.37
C LYS A 76 -7.07 -20.90 42.22
N ASP A 77 -8.38 -21.09 42.22
CA ASP A 77 -9.06 -21.81 41.15
C ASP A 77 -8.93 -21.04 39.83
N VAL A 78 -8.66 -21.75 38.74
CA VAL A 78 -8.38 -21.16 37.43
C VAL A 78 -9.62 -21.30 36.56
N PRO A 79 -10.22 -20.20 36.07
CA PRO A 79 -11.32 -20.28 35.12
C PRO A 79 -10.91 -21.10 33.90
N GLN A 80 -11.64 -22.18 33.62
CA GLN A 80 -11.45 -22.98 32.42
C GLN A 80 -11.81 -22.13 31.20
N ILE A 81 -10.89 -21.99 30.25
CA ILE A 81 -11.19 -21.37 28.95
C ILE A 81 -12.13 -22.34 28.24
N ASN A 82 -13.36 -21.89 27.99
CA ASN A 82 -14.34 -22.71 27.29
C ASN A 82 -13.86 -22.94 25.86
N ALA A 83 -13.65 -24.20 25.49
CA ALA A 83 -13.28 -24.62 24.14
C ALA A 83 -14.28 -24.20 23.05
N GLY A 84 -15.44 -23.63 23.40
CA GLY A 84 -16.38 -22.97 22.47
C GLY A 84 -15.82 -21.70 21.81
N GLU A 85 -14.67 -21.18 22.26
CA GLU A 85 -13.98 -20.00 21.70
C GLU A 85 -13.14 -20.33 20.44
N TYR A 86 -13.49 -21.38 19.69
CA TYR A 86 -12.87 -21.73 18.39
C TYR A 86 -12.80 -20.55 17.42
N LYS A 87 -13.73 -19.58 17.53
CA LYS A 87 -13.80 -18.41 16.67
C LYS A 87 -12.52 -17.58 16.69
N ASP A 88 -11.89 -17.41 17.85
CA ASP A 88 -10.68 -16.59 17.96
C ASP A 88 -9.46 -17.26 17.31
N PHE A 89 -9.35 -18.59 17.43
CA PHE A 89 -8.32 -19.35 16.72
C PHE A 89 -8.51 -19.32 15.20
N VAL A 90 -9.77 -19.42 14.74
CA VAL A 90 -10.11 -19.28 13.32
C VAL A 90 -9.75 -17.88 12.83
N THR A 91 -10.04 -16.84 13.60
CA THR A 91 -9.67 -15.45 13.26
C THR A 91 -8.15 -15.30 13.14
N VAL A 92 -7.38 -15.76 14.14
CA VAL A 92 -5.91 -15.72 14.10
C VAL A 92 -5.37 -16.41 12.85
N GLN A 93 -5.84 -17.63 12.56
CA GLN A 93 -5.40 -18.38 11.39
C GLN A 93 -5.79 -17.66 10.09
N ALA A 94 -6.99 -17.06 10.04
CA ALA A 94 -7.43 -16.28 8.90
C ALA A 94 -6.56 -15.04 8.68
N CYS A 95 -6.20 -14.30 9.73
CA CYS A 95 -5.27 -13.17 9.63
C CYS A 95 -3.91 -13.62 9.07
N ILE A 96 -3.34 -14.71 9.59
CA ILE A 96 -2.05 -15.25 9.09
C ILE A 96 -2.13 -15.58 7.61
N LEU A 97 -3.20 -16.26 7.18
CA LEU A 97 -3.41 -16.62 5.78
C LEU A 97 -3.61 -15.39 4.89
N ARG A 98 -4.44 -14.42 5.30
CA ARG A 98 -4.68 -13.19 4.54
C ARG A 98 -3.39 -12.39 4.37
N ILE A 99 -2.61 -12.21 5.44
CA ILE A 99 -1.30 -11.55 5.38
C ILE A 99 -0.37 -12.31 4.44
N ARG A 100 -0.24 -13.63 4.59
CA ARG A 100 0.63 -14.46 3.73
C ARG A 100 0.27 -14.33 2.25
N LEU A 101 -1.02 -14.36 1.91
CA LEU A 101 -1.51 -14.28 0.53
C LEU A 101 -1.35 -12.89 -0.08
N ARG A 102 -1.32 -11.83 0.73
CA ARG A 102 -1.10 -10.45 0.27
C ARG A 102 0.37 -10.12 -0.02
N LEU A 103 1.30 -10.88 0.56
CA LEU A 103 2.73 -10.60 0.48
C LEU A 103 3.39 -11.35 -0.68
N ASN A 104 4.31 -10.68 -1.36
CA ASN A 104 5.20 -11.30 -2.34
C ASN A 104 6.45 -11.87 -1.65
N GLU A 105 6.84 -13.10 -1.99
CA GLU A 105 8.02 -13.76 -1.41
C GLU A 105 9.33 -13.00 -1.65
N LYS A 106 9.49 -12.36 -2.81
CA LYS A 106 10.72 -11.65 -3.18
C LYS A 106 10.83 -10.32 -2.45
N ASP A 107 9.74 -9.58 -2.42
CA ASP A 107 9.73 -8.20 -1.90
C ASP A 107 9.57 -8.17 -0.37
N HIS A 108 8.96 -9.20 0.22
CA HIS A 108 8.56 -9.22 1.64
C HIS A 108 9.11 -10.43 2.40
N ALA A 109 10.28 -10.94 2.01
CA ALA A 109 10.91 -12.12 2.62
C ALA A 109 11.06 -12.01 4.16
N ASP A 110 11.47 -10.85 4.66
CA ASP A 110 11.69 -10.63 6.09
C ASP A 110 10.38 -10.66 6.90
N LEU A 111 9.33 -10.03 6.39
CA LEU A 111 8.00 -10.07 7.01
C LEU A 111 7.42 -11.48 6.99
N LEU A 112 7.57 -12.22 5.89
CA LEU A 112 7.16 -13.62 5.81
C LEU A 112 7.93 -14.50 6.80
N LYS A 113 9.24 -14.25 6.98
CA LYS A 113 10.06 -14.94 7.98
C LYS A 113 9.59 -14.63 9.41
N ALA A 114 9.20 -13.39 9.70
CA ALA A 114 8.62 -13.01 10.98
C ALA A 114 7.25 -13.68 11.20
N LEU A 115 6.40 -13.70 10.16
CA LEU A 115 5.07 -14.32 10.21
C LEU A 115 5.12 -15.84 10.44
N LYS A 116 6.11 -16.53 9.86
CA LYS A 116 6.32 -17.98 10.07
C LYS A 116 6.57 -18.36 11.53
N LYS A 117 7.01 -17.41 12.37
CA LYS A 117 7.14 -17.62 13.83
C LYS A 117 5.78 -17.71 14.53
N PHE A 118 4.67 -17.52 13.83
CA PHE A 118 3.34 -17.78 14.38
C PHE A 118 2.74 -19.11 13.88
N ASP A 119 3.40 -19.80 12.94
CA ASP A 119 2.93 -21.09 12.40
C ASP A 119 3.17 -22.29 13.35
N TYR A 120 3.32 -22.11 14.66
CA TYR A 120 3.80 -23.21 15.52
C TYR A 120 2.83 -24.39 15.59
N GLY A 121 3.37 -25.56 15.23
CA GLY A 121 2.85 -26.88 15.56
C GLY A 121 2.90 -27.20 17.07
N PRO A 122 2.68 -28.47 17.46
CA PRO A 122 2.16 -28.88 18.77
C PRO A 122 2.94 -28.47 20.04
N GLU A 123 4.21 -28.04 19.93
CA GLU A 123 5.09 -27.81 21.09
C GLU A 123 5.17 -26.33 21.54
N GLY A 124 4.04 -25.62 21.45
CA GLY A 124 3.90 -24.19 21.75
C GLY A 124 4.63 -23.71 23.01
N THR A 125 5.88 -23.27 22.85
CA THR A 125 6.66 -22.64 23.91
C THR A 125 6.43 -21.14 23.81
N LEU A 126 5.44 -20.68 24.58
CA LEU A 126 4.99 -19.30 24.68
C LEU A 126 5.99 -18.34 25.36
N HIS A 127 7.29 -18.69 25.41
CA HIS A 127 8.25 -18.05 26.31
C HIS A 127 8.83 -16.72 25.78
N HIS A 128 8.66 -16.41 24.48
CA HIS A 128 9.13 -15.15 23.87
C HIS A 128 8.06 -14.46 23.01
N HIS A 129 6.81 -14.48 23.49
CA HIS A 129 5.65 -13.96 22.76
C HIS A 129 5.78 -12.46 22.43
N ALA A 130 6.16 -11.63 23.42
CA ALA A 130 6.27 -10.18 23.25
C ALA A 130 7.38 -9.76 22.26
N GLN A 131 8.55 -10.41 22.31
CA GLN A 131 9.64 -10.11 21.36
C GLN A 131 9.27 -10.51 19.93
N THR A 132 8.56 -11.63 19.78
CA THR A 132 8.09 -12.10 18.46
C THR A 132 7.06 -11.15 17.88
N LEU A 133 6.10 -10.69 18.69
CA LEU A 133 5.10 -9.69 18.29
C LEU A 133 5.73 -8.35 17.91
N ASN A 134 6.69 -7.87 18.69
CA ASN A 134 7.41 -6.62 18.38
C ASN A 134 8.19 -6.74 17.07
N ALA A 135 8.96 -7.82 16.90
CA ALA A 135 9.71 -8.05 15.67
C ALA A 135 8.79 -8.13 14.44
N PHE A 136 7.65 -8.80 14.54
CA PHE A 136 6.64 -8.83 13.47
C PHE A 136 6.08 -7.43 13.18
N THR A 137 5.70 -6.70 14.22
CA THR A 137 5.16 -5.33 14.09
C THR A 137 6.15 -4.39 13.42
N ASP A 138 7.44 -4.51 13.75
CA ASP A 138 8.50 -3.73 13.13
C ASP A 138 8.67 -4.07 11.64
N GLU A 139 8.60 -5.33 11.25
CA GLU A 139 8.63 -5.72 9.84
C GLU A 139 7.38 -5.23 9.07
N VAL A 140 6.19 -5.31 9.67
CA VAL A 140 4.97 -4.73 9.09
C VAL A 140 5.15 -3.21 8.89
N ARG A 141 5.67 -2.50 9.89
CA ARG A 141 5.93 -1.05 9.81
C ARG A 141 6.90 -0.71 8.68
N LYS A 142 7.96 -1.50 8.49
CA LYS A 142 8.92 -1.30 7.39
C LYS A 142 8.24 -1.45 6.03
N VAL A 143 7.48 -2.52 5.82
CA VAL A 143 6.75 -2.76 4.56
C VAL A 143 5.77 -1.61 4.29
N ILE A 144 4.95 -1.24 5.27
CA ILE A 144 4.01 -0.11 5.15
C ILE A 144 4.73 1.20 4.81
N SER A 145 5.88 1.47 5.45
CA SER A 145 6.65 2.70 5.20
C SER A 145 7.21 2.74 3.78
N ASN A 146 7.77 1.63 3.30
CA ASN A 146 8.31 1.53 1.95
C ASN A 146 7.21 1.76 0.90
N GLU A 147 6.07 1.12 1.11
CA GLU A 147 4.90 1.23 0.25
C GLU A 147 4.29 2.64 0.27
N TRP A 148 4.25 3.29 1.44
CA TRP A 148 3.82 4.67 1.58
C TRP A 148 4.71 5.66 0.83
N ILE A 149 6.03 5.43 0.82
CA ILE A 149 6.97 6.22 0.02
C ILE A 149 6.67 6.03 -1.47
N ALA A 150 6.35 4.81 -1.92
CA ALA A 150 5.95 4.54 -3.30
C ALA A 150 4.64 5.26 -3.67
N VAL A 151 3.62 5.22 -2.79
CA VAL A 151 2.35 5.96 -2.97
C VAL A 151 2.62 7.46 -3.14
N LYS A 152 3.39 8.06 -2.22
CA LYS A 152 3.64 9.51 -2.22
C LYS A 152 4.39 9.98 -3.45
N LYS A 153 5.37 9.20 -3.89
CA LYS A 153 6.17 9.58 -5.04
C LYS A 153 5.42 9.30 -6.36
N GLY A 154 4.48 8.36 -6.39
CA GLY A 154 3.79 7.94 -7.63
C GLY A 154 4.70 7.20 -8.61
N GLU A 155 4.19 6.79 -9.77
CA GLU A 155 4.99 6.03 -10.75
C GLU A 155 6.05 6.93 -11.43
N PRO A 156 7.31 6.46 -11.62
CA PRO A 156 8.40 7.30 -12.14
C PRO A 156 8.13 7.82 -13.57
N TRP A 157 7.47 7.04 -14.42
CA TRP A 157 7.10 7.47 -15.77
C TRP A 157 5.99 8.55 -15.74
N VAL A 158 5.07 8.50 -14.78
CA VAL A 158 4.04 9.54 -14.60
C VAL A 158 4.70 10.86 -14.21
N ARG A 159 5.75 10.84 -13.38
CA ARG A 159 6.53 12.05 -13.08
C ARG A 159 7.19 12.62 -14.33
N ALA A 160 7.75 11.78 -15.19
CA ALA A 160 8.37 12.22 -16.44
C ALA A 160 7.35 12.90 -17.37
N ILE A 161 6.13 12.36 -17.47
CA ILE A 161 5.05 12.96 -18.27
C ILE A 161 4.56 14.28 -17.68
N LYS A 162 4.43 14.37 -16.35
CA LYS A 162 4.08 15.64 -15.67
C LYS A 162 5.13 16.72 -15.96
N LEU A 163 6.41 16.36 -15.92
CA LEU A 163 7.51 17.29 -16.20
C LEU A 163 7.53 17.71 -17.68
N SER A 164 7.38 16.76 -18.61
CA SER A 164 7.38 17.07 -20.05
C SER A 164 6.20 17.95 -20.42
N ALA A 165 5.00 17.69 -19.89
CA ALA A 165 3.83 18.54 -20.08
C ALA A 165 4.07 19.96 -19.56
N THR A 166 4.69 20.09 -18.38
CA THR A 166 5.03 21.40 -17.79
C THR A 166 6.02 22.18 -18.67
N VAL A 167 7.06 21.50 -19.19
CA VAL A 167 8.06 22.10 -20.09
C VAL A 167 7.40 22.54 -21.40
N VAL A 168 6.58 21.69 -22.02
CA VAL A 168 5.90 22.00 -23.28
C VAL A 168 4.98 23.20 -23.14
N VAL A 169 4.18 23.26 -22.06
CA VAL A 169 3.30 24.40 -21.78
C VAL A 169 4.13 25.66 -21.52
N GLY A 170 5.19 25.57 -20.71
CA GLY A 170 6.07 26.69 -20.41
C GLY A 170 6.74 27.27 -21.66
N VAL A 171 7.30 26.42 -22.52
CA VAL A 171 7.90 26.83 -23.81
C VAL A 171 6.84 27.45 -24.73
N SER A 172 5.64 26.88 -24.79
CA SER A 172 4.56 27.39 -25.63
C SER A 172 4.11 28.79 -25.18
N VAL A 173 3.99 29.02 -23.88
CA VAL A 173 3.65 30.33 -23.31
C VAL A 173 4.76 31.34 -23.59
N LEU A 174 6.03 30.96 -23.42
CA LEU A 174 7.18 31.83 -23.71
C LEU A 174 7.26 32.20 -25.19
N ALA A 175 7.03 31.24 -26.09
CA ALA A 175 7.01 31.48 -27.53
C ALA A 175 5.88 32.43 -27.95
N LEU A 176 4.69 32.28 -27.35
CA LEU A 176 3.57 33.21 -27.56
C LEU A 176 3.87 34.61 -27.03
N ALA A 177 4.43 34.70 -25.82
CA ALA A 177 4.81 35.97 -25.21
C ALA A 177 5.87 36.70 -26.05
N TRP A 178 6.88 35.99 -26.55
CA TRP A 178 7.92 36.54 -27.41
C TRP A 178 7.32 37.11 -28.71
N LYS A 179 6.43 36.35 -29.36
CA LYS A 179 5.73 36.79 -30.58
C LYS A 179 4.82 38.01 -30.33
N LEU A 180 4.19 38.10 -29.16
CA LEU A 180 3.34 39.24 -28.79
C LEU A 180 4.16 40.48 -28.42
N SER A 181 5.39 40.33 -27.93
CA SER A 181 6.28 41.43 -27.54
C SER A 181 6.96 42.18 -28.70
N GLY A 182 6.61 41.87 -29.95
CA GLY A 182 7.08 42.62 -31.13
C GLY A 182 8.39 42.12 -31.72
N GLY A 183 8.62 40.80 -31.72
CA GLY A 183 9.57 40.16 -32.64
C GLY A 183 9.01 40.03 -34.05
#